data_AF-A0A924YYY0-F1
#
_entry.id   AF-A0A924YYY0-F1
#
_cell.length_a   1.000
_cell.length_b   1.000
_cell.length_c   1.000
_cell.angle_alpha   90.00
_cell.angle_beta   90.00
_cell.angle_gamma   90.00
#
_symmetry.space_group_name_H-M   'P 1'
#
loop_
_entity.id
_entity.type
_entity.pdbx_description
1 polymer ?
#
loop_
_entity_poly.entity_id
_entity_poly.type
_entity_poly.pdbx_seq_one_letter_code
_entity_poly.pdbx_strand_id
1 'polypeptide(L)'
;MPFHATIRSESFSFADLRELLAKANEEKSGDQLAGLAASSVRERIAAKWALADVTLGEIVANPVIDPAQDDVSRLVLDTHDRAGFAELQSLTVGEFREFLLSEHADEATLQRLRFAIT
;
A
#
# COMPACT_ATOMS: atom_id res chain seq x y z
N MET A 1 -10.37 6.79 6.13
CA MET A 1 -11.47 5.91 6.59
C MET A 1 -10.84 4.62 7.09
N PRO A 2 -11.44 3.88 8.04
CA PRO A 2 -10.84 2.63 8.50
C PRO A 2 -10.93 1.55 7.42
N PHE A 3 -9.84 0.80 7.24
CA PHE A 3 -9.78 -0.36 6.36
C PHE A 3 -10.32 -1.58 7.08
N HIS A 4 -10.95 -2.51 6.36
CA HIS A 4 -11.60 -3.65 6.98
C HIS A 4 -11.39 -4.93 6.19
N ALA A 5 -11.29 -6.04 6.91
CA ALA A 5 -11.34 -7.37 6.31
C ALA A 5 -12.09 -8.30 7.26
N THR A 6 -12.90 -9.20 6.71
CA THR A 6 -13.58 -10.24 7.49
C THR A 6 -13.07 -11.61 7.07
N ILE A 7 -12.53 -12.35 8.03
CA ILE A 7 -12.10 -13.73 7.83
C ILE A 7 -13.08 -14.64 8.57
N ARG A 8 -13.91 -15.35 7.80
CA ARG A 8 -15.01 -16.19 8.32
C ARG A 8 -16.02 -15.34 9.12
N SER A 9 -15.93 -15.35 10.44
CA SER A 9 -16.83 -14.63 11.35
C SER A 9 -16.11 -13.59 12.22
N GLU A 10 -14.82 -13.36 11.96
CA GLU A 10 -13.99 -12.40 12.69
C GLU A 10 -13.70 -11.21 11.78
N SER A 11 -14.11 -10.01 12.20
CA SER A 11 -13.90 -8.76 11.48
C SER A 11 -12.72 -8.00 12.09
N PHE A 12 -11.81 -7.56 11.24
CA PHE A 12 -10.65 -6.78 11.58
C PHE A 12 -10.82 -5.37 11.00
N SER A 13 -10.46 -4.35 11.77
CA SER A 13 -10.47 -2.96 11.36
C SER A 13 -9.10 -2.34 11.60
N PHE A 14 -8.58 -1.62 10.63
CA PHE A 14 -7.31 -0.89 10.70
C PHE A 14 -7.62 0.60 10.57
N ALA A 15 -7.13 1.42 11.50
CA ALA A 15 -7.54 2.82 11.65
C ALA A 15 -7.15 3.67 10.43
N ASP A 16 -5.95 3.44 9.90
CA ASP A 16 -5.37 4.17 8.79
C ASP A 16 -4.41 3.31 7.97
N LEU A 17 -3.84 3.91 6.91
CA LEU A 17 -2.95 3.21 5.99
C LEU A 17 -1.62 2.83 6.66
N ARG A 18 -1.15 3.61 7.64
CA ARG A 18 0.08 3.32 8.39
C ARG A 18 -0.07 2.04 9.18
N GLU A 19 -1.17 1.90 9.93
CA GLU A 19 -1.47 0.67 10.66
C GLU A 19 -1.65 -0.51 9.70
N LEU A 20 -2.40 -0.33 8.62
CA LEU A 20 -2.63 -1.39 7.64
C LEU A 20 -1.32 -1.93 7.04
N LEU A 21 -0.45 -1.03 6.56
CA LEU A 21 0.86 -1.39 5.99
C LEU A 21 1.73 -2.11 7.02
N ALA A 22 1.75 -1.62 8.27
CA ALA A 22 2.51 -2.25 9.35
C ALA A 22 2.01 -3.66 9.68
N LYS A 23 0.69 -3.84 9.81
CA LYS A 23 0.09 -5.13 10.17
C LYS A 23 0.15 -6.15 9.03
N ALA A 24 0.23 -5.69 7.77
CA ALA A 24 0.37 -6.54 6.60
C ALA A 24 1.78 -7.11 6.38
N ASN A 25 2.81 -6.58 7.06
CA ASN A 25 4.18 -7.11 6.98
C ASN A 25 4.27 -8.57 7.44
N GLU A 26 5.20 -9.32 6.87
CA GLU A 26 5.67 -10.57 7.50
C GLU A 26 6.28 -10.29 8.87
N GLU A 27 6.36 -11.33 9.70
CA GLU A 27 6.90 -11.21 11.05
C GLU A 27 8.37 -10.75 11.04
N LYS A 28 8.62 -9.59 11.67
CA LYS A 28 9.94 -8.97 11.80
C LYS A 28 10.11 -8.48 13.23
N SER A 29 11.27 -8.76 13.83
CA SER A 29 11.56 -8.36 15.22
C SER A 29 11.52 -6.84 15.43
N GLY A 30 11.92 -6.05 14.42
CA GLY A 30 11.85 -4.58 14.48
C GLY A 30 10.42 -4.06 14.63
N ASP A 31 9.49 -4.56 13.82
CA ASP A 31 8.07 -4.16 13.88
C ASP A 31 7.44 -4.60 15.21
N GLN A 32 7.85 -5.74 15.76
CA GLN A 32 7.42 -6.20 17.09
C GLN A 32 7.94 -5.26 18.20
N LEU A 33 9.22 -4.93 18.18
CA LEU A 33 9.84 -4.01 19.14
C LEU A 33 9.23 -2.60 19.08
N ALA A 34 8.83 -2.16 17.89
CA ALA A 34 8.15 -0.89 17.67
C ALA A 34 6.65 -0.94 18.03
N GLY A 35 6.09 -2.10 18.38
CA GLY A 35 4.66 -2.28 18.67
C GLY A 35 3.73 -2.19 17.46
N LEU A 36 4.28 -2.31 16.24
CA LEU A 36 3.59 -2.14 14.97
C LEU A 36 3.12 -3.47 14.36
N ALA A 37 3.80 -4.57 14.67
CA ALA A 37 3.48 -5.88 14.12
C ALA A 37 2.06 -6.35 14.44
N ALA A 38 1.49 -7.18 13.57
CA ALA A 38 0.24 -7.87 13.85
C ALA A 38 0.35 -8.74 15.12
N SER A 39 -0.69 -8.72 15.94
CA SER A 39 -0.83 -9.50 17.17
C SER A 39 -1.00 -11.00 16.92
N SER A 40 -1.44 -11.36 15.71
CA SER A 40 -1.62 -12.75 15.29
C SER A 40 -1.40 -12.94 13.80
N VAL A 41 -1.16 -14.20 13.41
CA VAL A 41 -1.13 -14.61 11.99
C VAL A 41 -2.43 -14.24 11.29
N ARG A 42 -3.59 -14.39 11.96
CA ARG A 42 -4.89 -14.10 11.35
C ARG A 42 -5.08 -12.61 11.07
N GLU A 43 -4.73 -11.75 12.03
CA GLU A 43 -4.76 -10.30 11.83
C GLU A 43 -3.82 -9.89 10.69
N ARG A 44 -2.64 -10.50 10.59
CA ARG A 44 -1.72 -10.27 9.46
C ARG A 44 -2.34 -10.64 8.11
N ILE A 45 -3.00 -11.79 8.01
CA ILE A 45 -3.70 -12.19 6.78
C ILE A 45 -4.86 -11.23 6.49
N ALA A 46 -5.61 -10.80 7.50
CA ALA A 46 -6.69 -9.83 7.33
C ALA A 46 -6.16 -8.48 6.84
N ALA A 47 -5.02 -8.01 7.36
CA ALA A 47 -4.36 -6.80 6.90
C ALA A 47 -3.90 -6.93 5.44
N LYS A 48 -3.34 -8.08 5.04
CA LYS A 48 -2.97 -8.32 3.64
C LYS A 48 -4.18 -8.32 2.70
N TRP A 49 -5.31 -8.88 3.13
CA TRP A 49 -6.55 -8.86 2.34
C TRP A 49 -7.10 -7.44 2.21
N ALA A 50 -7.22 -6.72 3.33
CA ALA A 50 -7.65 -5.33 3.31
C ALA A 50 -6.72 -4.47 2.44
N LEU A 51 -5.40 -4.65 2.54
CA LEU A 51 -4.42 -3.93 1.72
C LEU A 51 -4.54 -4.26 0.23
N ALA A 52 -4.82 -5.53 -0.12
CA ALA A 52 -5.00 -5.94 -1.50
C ALA A 52 -6.18 -5.23 -2.19
N ASP A 53 -7.19 -4.80 -1.42
CA ASP A 53 -8.37 -4.08 -1.92
C ASP A 53 -8.19 -2.54 -1.93
N VAL A 54 -7.08 -2.01 -1.39
CA VAL A 54 -6.79 -0.56 -1.42
C VAL A 54 -6.39 -0.14 -2.82
N THR A 55 -6.97 0.95 -3.33
CA THR A 55 -6.59 1.52 -4.63
C THR A 55 -5.24 2.23 -4.56
N LEU A 56 -4.46 2.20 -5.64
CA LEU A 56 -3.19 2.93 -5.69
C LEU A 56 -3.41 4.44 -5.49
N GLY A 57 -4.53 4.98 -5.99
CA GLY A 57 -4.89 6.38 -5.79
C GLY A 57 -5.06 6.74 -4.32
N GLU A 58 -5.62 5.84 -3.52
CA GLU A 58 -5.76 6.04 -2.07
C GLU A 58 -4.40 6.03 -1.35
N ILE A 59 -3.45 5.21 -1.81
CA ILE A 59 -2.07 5.21 -1.28
C ILE A 59 -1.39 6.56 -1.51
N VAL A 60 -1.44 7.07 -2.75
CA VAL A 60 -0.83 8.37 -3.10
C VAL A 60 -1.50 9.54 -2.37
N ALA A 61 -2.82 9.46 -2.18
CA ALA A 61 -3.58 10.50 -1.49
C ALA A 61 -3.36 10.55 0.03
N ASN A 62 -2.87 9.45 0.63
CA ASN A 62 -2.67 9.32 2.07
C ASN A 62 -1.21 8.94 2.39
N PRO A 63 -0.23 9.84 2.14
CA PRO A 63 1.16 9.57 2.47
C PRO A 63 1.29 9.29 3.98
N VAL A 64 2.13 8.32 4.34
CA VAL A 64 2.29 7.89 5.74
C VAL A 64 2.79 9.02 6.63
N ILE A 65 3.59 9.93 6.08
CA ILE A 65 4.09 11.14 6.73
C ILE A 65 3.60 12.35 5.92
N ASP A 66 3.16 13.41 6.62
CA ASP A 66 2.69 14.63 5.98
C ASP A 66 3.83 15.31 5.20
N PRO A 67 3.72 15.51 3.88
CA PRO A 67 4.74 16.18 3.07
C PRO A 67 4.97 17.65 3.47
N ALA A 68 4.07 18.28 4.23
CA ALA A 68 4.33 19.60 4.81
C ALA A 68 5.37 19.57 5.94
N GLN A 69 5.61 18.39 6.54
CA GLN A 69 6.51 18.18 7.66
C GLN A 69 7.73 17.31 7.33
N ASP A 70 7.78 16.73 6.13
CA ASP A 70 8.82 15.79 5.72
C ASP A 70 9.28 16.05 4.27
N ASP A 71 10.56 16.43 4.14
CA ASP A 71 11.17 16.76 2.85
C ASP A 71 11.23 15.58 1.88
N VAL A 72 11.33 14.35 2.40
CA VAL A 72 11.37 13.14 1.58
C VAL A 72 10.00 12.85 0.97
N SER A 73 8.94 12.88 1.78
CA SER A 73 7.56 12.69 1.34
C SER A 73 7.16 13.75 0.32
N ARG A 74 7.57 15.01 0.55
CA ARG A 74 7.40 16.09 -0.43
C ARG A 74 8.13 15.80 -1.74
N LEU A 75 9.41 15.42 -1.68
CA LEU A 75 10.19 15.11 -2.88
C LEU A 75 9.55 13.97 -3.69
N VAL A 76 9.13 12.88 -3.03
CA VAL A 76 8.45 11.75 -3.69
C VAL A 76 7.22 12.24 -4.45
N LEU A 77 6.34 13.02 -3.80
CA LEU A 77 5.12 13.54 -4.43
C LEU A 77 5.37 14.60 -5.51
N ASP A 78 6.43 15.41 -5.37
CA ASP A 78 6.81 16.42 -6.37
C ASP A 78 7.39 15.77 -7.63
N THR A 79 8.09 14.64 -7.50
CA THR A 79 8.63 13.86 -8.62
C THR A 79 7.65 12.87 -9.23
N HIS A 80 6.47 12.72 -8.64
CA HIS A 80 5.47 11.75 -9.06
C HIS A 80 4.84 12.12 -10.41
N ASP A 81 4.94 11.21 -11.40
CA ASP A 81 4.34 11.37 -12.72
C ASP A 81 2.84 11.08 -12.67
N ARG A 82 2.06 12.15 -12.47
CA ARG A 82 0.59 12.08 -12.43
C ARG A 82 -0.05 11.64 -13.74
N ALA A 83 0.60 11.90 -14.89
CA ALA A 83 0.06 11.53 -16.19
C ALA A 83 0.22 10.02 -16.40
N GLY A 84 1.41 9.48 -16.14
CA GLY A 84 1.66 8.04 -16.15
C GLY A 84 0.84 7.29 -15.10
N PHE A 85 0.56 7.91 -13.95
CA PHE A 85 -0.23 7.30 -12.88
C PHE A 85 -1.75 7.24 -13.16
N ALA A 86 -2.27 8.10 -14.05
CA ALA A 86 -3.71 8.21 -14.28
C ALA A 86 -4.37 6.89 -14.69
N GLU A 87 -3.65 6.02 -15.40
CA GLU A 87 -4.11 4.68 -15.82
C GLU A 87 -4.02 3.63 -14.70
N LEU A 88 -3.18 3.86 -13.68
CA LEU A 88 -2.95 2.94 -12.58
C LEU A 88 -3.77 3.27 -11.33
N GLN A 89 -4.20 4.53 -11.17
CA GLN A 89 -4.80 5.03 -9.93
C GLN A 89 -6.02 4.22 -9.45
N SER A 90 -6.79 3.64 -10.37
CA SER A 90 -8.00 2.87 -10.06
C SER A 90 -7.71 1.41 -9.74
N LEU A 91 -6.51 0.91 -10.03
CA LEU A 91 -6.13 -0.46 -9.71
C LEU A 91 -6.02 -0.59 -8.19
N THR A 92 -6.48 -1.73 -7.67
CA THR A 92 -6.15 -2.12 -6.31
C THR A 92 -4.69 -2.59 -6.22
N VAL A 93 -4.12 -2.65 -5.01
CA VAL A 93 -2.79 -3.25 -4.78
C VAL A 93 -2.76 -4.70 -5.29
N GLY A 94 -3.85 -5.44 -5.12
CA GLY A 94 -4.00 -6.79 -5.65
C GLY A 94 -3.95 -6.82 -7.18
N GLU A 95 -4.72 -5.97 -7.85
CA GLU A 95 -4.71 -5.86 -9.32
C GLU A 95 -3.37 -5.38 -9.86
N PHE A 96 -2.72 -4.44 -9.17
CA PHE A 96 -1.40 -3.95 -9.55
C PHE A 96 -0.33 -5.06 -9.42
N ARG A 97 -0.40 -5.90 -8.38
CA ARG A 97 0.45 -7.10 -8.29
C ARG A 97 0.26 -8.01 -9.50
N GLU A 98 -0.99 -8.30 -9.88
CA GLU A 98 -1.26 -9.16 -11.04
C GLU A 98 -0.76 -8.51 -12.34
N PHE A 99 -0.91 -7.19 -12.50
CA PHE A 99 -0.33 -6.46 -13.63
C PHE A 99 1.18 -6.64 -13.70
N LEU A 100 1.90 -6.44 -12.58
CA LEU A 100 3.36 -6.58 -12.51
C LEU A 100 3.85 -8.01 -12.81
N LEU A 101 3.03 -9.03 -12.52
CA LEU A 101 3.34 -10.43 -12.80
C LEU A 101 2.91 -10.88 -14.21
N SER A 102 2.23 -10.01 -14.96
CA SER A 102 1.76 -10.31 -16.32
C SER A 102 2.81 -10.01 -17.38
N GLU A 103 2.61 -10.56 -18.58
CA GLU A 103 3.47 -10.28 -19.75
C GLU A 103 3.42 -8.82 -20.24
N HIS A 104 2.43 -8.04 -19.78
CA HIS A 104 2.28 -6.62 -20.16
C HIS A 104 3.23 -5.70 -19.38
N ALA A 105 3.76 -6.15 -18.24
CA ALA A 105 4.69 -5.40 -17.40
C ALA A 105 6.15 -5.64 -17.85
N ASP A 106 6.44 -5.40 -19.13
CA ASP A 106 7.79 -5.52 -19.66
C ASP A 106 8.72 -4.39 -19.17
N GLU A 107 10.02 -4.53 -19.42
CA GLU A 107 11.02 -3.55 -18.97
C GLU A 107 10.72 -2.14 -19.45
N ALA A 108 10.34 -1.97 -20.72
CA ALA A 108 10.02 -0.67 -21.28
C ALA A 108 8.82 -0.04 -20.57
N THR A 109 7.81 -0.83 -20.24
CA THR A 109 6.61 -0.38 -19.53
C THR A 109 6.93 0.00 -18.09
N LEU A 110 7.68 -0.84 -17.38
CA LEU A 110 8.10 -0.54 -16.01
C LEU A 110 9.00 0.70 -15.93
N GLN A 111 9.90 0.91 -16.90
CA GLN A 111 10.72 2.12 -16.98
C GLN A 111 9.88 3.39 -17.18
N ARG A 112 8.82 3.32 -18.01
CA ARG A 112 7.88 4.44 -18.18
C ARG A 112 7.12 4.73 -16.89
N LEU A 113 6.70 3.69 -16.17
CA LEU A 113 5.90 3.82 -14.94
C LEU A 113 6.71 4.11 -13.67
N ARG A 114 8.05 4.19 -13.75
CA ARG A 114 8.94 4.28 -12.56
C ARG A 114 8.61 5.43 -11.60
N PHE A 115 8.12 6.56 -12.11
CA PHE A 115 7.73 7.72 -11.31
C PHE A 115 6.22 7.84 -11.11
N ALA A 116 5.46 6.94 -11.72
CA ALA A 116 4.01 6.87 -11.56
C ALA A 116 3.60 6.14 -10.26
N ILE A 117 4.53 5.65 -9.45
CA ILE A 117 4.26 4.98 -8.16
C ILE A 117 5.06 5.71 -7.06
N THR A 118 4.58 5.64 -5.81
CA THR A 118 5.19 6.27 -4.61
C THR A 118 5.57 5.23 -3.57
#